data_AF-A0A846BA59-F1
#
_entry.id   AF-A0A846BA59-F1
#
_cell.length_a   1.000
_cell.length_b   1.000
_cell.length_c   1.000
_cell.angle_alpha   90.00
_cell.angle_beta   90.00
_cell.angle_gamma   90.00
#
_symmetry.space_group_name_H-M   'P 1'
#
loop_
_entity.id
_entity.type
_entity.pdbx_description
1 polymer ?
#
loop_
_entity_poly.entity_id
_entity_poly.type
_entity_poly.pdbx_seq_one_letter_code
_entity_poly.pdbx_strand_id
1 'polypeptide(L)' 'MAKKDDFKQLMKAAKEGDANAEQLPQSKRTSPDYVKVGFHLPKKLHKRLKVIAADLEKEMSDCAAEAIEDWLKKQSQSGT' A
#
# COMPACT_ATOMS: atom_id res chain seq x y z
N MET A 1 -31.64 30.73 7.76
CA MET A 1 -31.12 29.51 8.42
C MET A 1 -31.04 28.28 7.49
N ALA A 2 -31.01 28.44 6.16
CA ALA A 2 -31.04 27.33 5.19
C ALA A 2 -29.75 27.27 4.33
N LYS A 3 -28.59 27.01 4.96
CA LYS A 3 -27.32 26.76 4.23
C LYS A 3 -26.57 25.51 4.72
N LYS A 4 -26.87 25.03 5.93
CA LYS A 4 -26.23 23.83 6.49
C LYS A 4 -26.83 22.54 5.92
N ASP A 5 -28.13 22.53 5.65
CA ASP A 5 -28.83 21.35 5.11
C ASP A 5 -28.55 21.12 3.62
N ASP A 6 -28.38 22.18 2.83
CA ASP A 6 -27.95 22.07 1.43
C ASP A 6 -26.52 21.54 1.32
N PHE A 7 -25.62 21.99 2.20
CA PHE A 7 -24.25 21.48 2.24
C PHE A 7 -24.19 20.01 2.65
N LYS A 8 -25.06 19.59 3.57
CA LYS A 8 -25.15 18.20 4.01
C LYS A 8 -25.72 17.30 2.91
N GLN A 9 -26.68 17.80 2.12
CA GLN A 9 -27.20 17.11 0.94
C GLN A 9 -26.18 17.04 -0.20
N LEU A 10 -25.39 18.10 -0.42
CA LEU A 10 -24.30 18.10 -1.40
C LEU A 10 -23.22 17.07 -1.07
N MET A 11 -22.81 16.98 0.20
CA MET A 11 -21.80 16.00 0.66
C MET A 11 -22.34 14.56 0.65
N LYS A 12 -23.65 14.39 0.86
CA LYS A 12 -24.31 13.07 0.75
C LYS A 12 -24.41 12.62 -0.71
N ALA A 13 -24.79 13.51 -1.63
CA ALA A 13 -24.80 13.23 -3.06
C ALA A 13 -23.41 12.94 -3.64
N ALA A 14 -22.36 13.64 -3.17
CA ALA A 14 -20.98 13.35 -3.53
C ALA A 14 -20.51 11.96 -3.03
N LYS A 15 -21.09 11.46 -1.94
CA LYS A 15 -20.81 10.11 -1.41
C LYS A 15 -21.56 9.01 -2.16
N GLU A 16 -22.68 9.34 -2.81
CA GLU A 16 -23.52 8.39 -3.55
C GLU A 16 -23.24 8.39 -5.08
N GLY A 17 -22.53 9.40 -5.60
CA GLY A 17 -22.19 9.53 -7.02
C GLY A 17 -20.92 8.81 -7.49
N ASP A 18 -20.18 8.13 -6.60
CA ASP A 18 -18.88 7.51 -6.92
C ASP A 18 -18.94 5.97 -6.96
N ALA A 19 -20.05 5.42 -7.46
CA ALA A 19 -20.17 3.99 -7.78
C ALA A 19 -19.44 3.61 -9.10
N ASN A 20 -18.45 4.42 -9.49
CA ASN A 20 -17.54 4.15 -10.60
C ASN A 20 -16.12 4.67 -10.28
N ALA A 21 -15.67 4.49 -9.04
CA ALA A 21 -14.24 4.47 -8.75
C ALA A 21 -13.63 3.22 -9.42
N GLU A 22 -13.21 3.37 -10.66
CA GLU A 22 -12.09 2.59 -11.20
C GLU A 22 -11.02 2.51 -10.11
N GLN A 23 -10.90 1.31 -9.54
CA GLN A 23 -9.79 0.76 -8.77
C GLN A 23 -8.70 1.77 -8.37
N LEU A 24 -9.00 2.71 -7.49
CA LEU A 24 -7.98 3.27 -6.63
C LEU A 24 -7.48 2.09 -5.81
N PRO A 25 -6.19 1.72 -5.87
CA PRO A 25 -5.70 0.53 -5.20
C PRO A 25 -6.10 0.65 -3.73
N GLN A 26 -7.01 -0.22 -3.29
CA GLN A 26 -7.37 -0.32 -1.88
C GLN A 26 -6.05 -0.42 -1.15
N SER A 27 -5.68 0.66 -0.47
CA SER A 27 -4.34 0.76 0.09
C SER A 27 -4.16 -0.47 0.97
N LYS A 28 -3.06 -1.21 0.80
CA LYS A 28 -2.76 -2.49 1.49
C LYS A 28 -3.00 -2.49 2.99
N ARG A 29 -3.12 -1.30 3.59
CA ARG A 29 -3.60 -1.05 4.94
C ARG A 29 -5.01 -1.60 5.25
N THR A 30 -5.88 -1.81 4.27
CA THR A 30 -7.27 -2.28 4.44
C THR A 30 -7.46 -3.74 4.02
N SER A 31 -6.46 -4.34 3.37
CA SER A 31 -6.52 -5.72 2.92
C SER A 31 -6.30 -6.68 4.10
N PRO A 32 -7.18 -7.69 4.31
CA PRO A 32 -7.05 -8.63 5.42
C PRO A 32 -5.78 -9.51 5.32
N ASP A 33 -5.22 -9.66 4.12
CA ASP A 33 -4.00 -10.44 3.86
C ASP A 33 -2.68 -9.73 4.20
N TYR A 34 -2.73 -8.45 4.61
CA TYR A 34 -1.52 -7.66 4.86
C TYR A 34 -1.36 -7.27 6.33
N VAL A 35 -0.19 -7.57 6.90
CA VAL A 35 0.20 -7.14 8.24
C VAL A 35 1.20 -5.99 8.15
N LYS A 36 0.97 -4.91 8.90
CA LYS A 36 1.91 -3.79 9.00
C LYS A 36 3.12 -4.21 9.85
N VAL A 37 4.29 -4.25 9.23
CA VAL A 37 5.56 -4.54 9.91
C VAL A 37 6.41 -3.26 9.98
N GLY A 38 6.96 -2.95 11.16
CA GLY A 38 7.93 -1.89 11.36
C GLY A 38 9.30 -2.47 11.73
N PHE A 39 10.32 -2.22 10.90
CA PHE A 39 11.70 -2.64 11.17
C PHE A 39 12.68 -1.54 10.79
N HIS A 40 13.86 -1.59 11.40
CA HIS A 40 14.92 -0.64 11.10
C HIS A 40 15.76 -1.12 9.91
N LEU A 41 15.93 -0.23 8.92
CA LEU A 41 16.81 -0.45 7.79
C LEU A 41 17.98 0.53 7.81
N PRO A 42 19.20 0.11 7.39
CA PRO A 42 20.28 1.03 7.13
C PRO A 42 19.85 2.11 6.12
N LYS A 43 20.18 3.38 6.38
CA LYS A 43 19.77 4.51 5.53
C LYS A 43 20.14 4.32 4.05
N LYS A 44 21.32 3.77 3.78
CA LYS A 44 21.80 3.47 2.42
C LYS A 44 20.90 2.44 1.73
N LEU A 45 20.46 1.41 2.45
CA LEU A 45 19.58 0.37 1.94
C LEU A 45 18.19 0.94 1.64
N HIS A 46 17.61 1.68 2.58
CA HIS A 46 16.30 2.33 2.37
C HIS A 46 16.28 3.25 1.14
N LYS A 47 17.34 4.05 0.93
CA LYS A 47 17.47 4.90 -0.27
C LYS A 47 17.49 4.07 -1.55
N ARG A 48 18.27 2.99 -1.59
CA ARG A 48 18.35 2.10 -2.77
C ARG A 48 17.01 1.43 -3.05
N LEU A 49 16.34 0.92 -2.01
CA LEU A 49 15.00 0.33 -2.13
C LEU A 49 14.02 1.34 -2.73
N LYS A 50 14.01 2.58 -2.24
CA LYS A 50 13.12 3.63 -2.75
C LYS A 50 13.39 3.96 -4.22
N VAL A 51 14.65 4.06 -4.63
CA VAL A 51 15.01 4.34 -6.04
C VAL A 51 14.58 3.18 -6.94
N ILE A 52 14.89 1.95 -6.56
CA ILE A 52 14.53 0.76 -7.35
C ILE A 52 13.01 0.60 -7.44
N ALA A 53 12.28 0.81 -6.34
CA ALA A 53 10.82 0.75 -6.35
C ALA A 53 10.21 1.78 -7.32
N ALA A 54 10.78 3.00 -7.35
CA ALA A 54 10.35 4.03 -8.30
C ALA A 54 10.66 3.67 -9.75
N ASP A 55 11.84 3.10 -10.02
CA ASP A 55 12.25 2.64 -11.36
C ASP A 55 11.38 1.49 -11.88
N LEU A 56 10.99 0.57 -10.99
CA LEU A 56 10.12 -0.56 -11.30
C LEU A 56 8.63 -0.22 -11.30
N GLU A 57 8.26 1.04 -11.02
CA GLU A 57 6.85 1.46 -10.83
C GLU A 57 6.09 0.58 -9.83
N LYS A 58 6.79 0.05 -8.82
CA LYS A 58 6.27 -0.87 -7.79
C LYS A 58 6.19 -0.19 -6.43
N GLU A 59 5.27 -0.67 -5.59
CA GLU A 59 5.26 -0.26 -4.19
C GLU A 59 6.49 -0.81 -3.44
N MET A 60 7.12 0.01 -2.60
CA MET A 60 8.26 -0.43 -1.77
C MET A 60 7.93 -1.67 -0.91
N SER A 61 6.67 -1.82 -0.50
CA SER A 61 6.18 -2.98 0.23
C SER A 61 6.20 -4.26 -0.60
N ASP A 62 5.90 -4.21 -1.91
CA ASP A 62 6.04 -5.38 -2.79
C ASP A 62 7.52 -5.75 -2.95
N CYS A 63 8.36 -4.76 -3.26
CA CYS A 63 9.80 -5.02 -3.41
C CYS A 63 10.40 -5.64 -2.14
N ALA A 64 9.96 -5.19 -0.96
CA ALA A 64 10.37 -5.76 0.31
C ALA A 64 9.84 -7.20 0.50
N ALA A 65 8.58 -7.46 0.17
CA ALA A 65 7.98 -8.79 0.25
C ALA A 65 8.68 -9.79 -0.68
N GLU A 66 8.94 -9.42 -1.94
CA GLU A 66 9.68 -10.23 -2.92
C GLU A 66 11.08 -10.59 -2.39
N ALA A 67 11.81 -9.62 -1.85
CA ALA A 67 13.15 -9.84 -1.30
C ALA A 67 13.14 -10.74 -0.05
N ILE A 68 12.15 -10.60 0.81
CA ILE A 68 11.98 -11.44 2.00
C ILE A 68 11.62 -12.87 1.60
N GLU A 69 10.73 -13.05 0.62
CA GLU A 69 10.34 -14.38 0.13
C GLU A 69 11.53 -15.12 -0.50
N ASP A 70 12.31 -14.45 -1.35
CA ASP A 70 13.54 -15.00 -1.93
C ASP A 70 14.55 -15.41 -0.85
N TRP A 71 14.74 -14.58 0.18
CA TRP A 71 15.61 -14.91 1.30
C TRP A 71 15.12 -16.13 2.08
N LEU A 72 13.83 -16.22 2.38
CA LEU A 72 13.22 -17.36 3.08
C LEU A 72 13.34 -18.65 2.26
N LYS A 73 13.07 -18.60 0.95
CA LYS A 73 13.24 -19.75 0.04
C LYS A 73 14.67 -20.29 0.08
N LYS A 74 15.68 -19.40 0.08
CA LYS A 74 17.09 -19.78 0.20
C LYS A 74 17.41 -20.46 1.54
N GLN A 75 16.81 -20.00 2.64
CA GLN A 75 17.00 -20.65 3.95
C GLN A 75 16.32 -22.02 4.02
N SER A 76 15.11 -22.16 3.49
CA SER A 76 14.39 -23.44 3.46
C SER A 76 15.08 -24.50 2.59
N GLN A 77 15.76 -24.09 1.51
CA GLN A 77 16.51 -24.99 0.64
C GLN A 77 17.89 -25.37 1.19
N SER A 78 18.41 -24.64 2.18
CA SER A 78 19.73 -24.90 2.79
C SER A 78 19.64 -25.82 4.02
N GLY A 79 18.44 -26.32 4.36
CA GLY A 79 18.17 -27.12 5.55
C GLY A 79 17.85 -28.60 5.28
N THR A 80 18.25 -29.17 4.14
CA THR A 80 18.15 -30.61 3.85
C THR A 80 19.51 -31.20 3.53
#